data_AF-A0AAW0KMU8-F1
#
_entry.id   AF-A0AAW0KMU8-F1
#
_cell.length_a   1.000
_cell.length_b   1.000
_cell.length_c   1.000
_cell.angle_alpha   90.00
_cell.angle_beta   90.00
_cell.angle_gamma   90.00
#
_symmetry.space_group_name_H-M   'P 1'
#
loop_
_entity.id
_entity.type
_entity.pdbx_description
1 polymer ?
#
loop_
_entity_poly.entity_id
_entity_poly.type
_entity_poly.pdbx_seq_one_letter_code
_entity_poly.pdbx_strand_id
1 'polypeptide(L)'
;MLSITNILRCQRPITKQISVRILIRNWHKEAIPVVWEKPEKGWTKLNFDGSSKGKANKASIGGVFRNHKAEFILGYAESIGRANSTIAELAALRRGLELVLENGWNDVWLEGDAKTLIDIIAKRRQALETPRLKKHR
;
A
#
# COMPACT_ATOMS: atom_id res chain seq x y z
N MET A 1 19.84 -27.26 -20.21
CA MET A 1 19.57 -27.18 -18.76
C MET A 1 20.54 -26.16 -18.17
N LEU A 2 20.09 -24.94 -17.88
CA LEU A 2 20.96 -23.89 -17.34
C LEU A 2 20.87 -23.88 -15.81
N SER A 3 22.05 -24.03 -15.23
CA SER A 3 22.34 -24.28 -13.82
C SER A 3 21.91 -23.14 -12.91
N ILE A 4 21.26 -23.49 -11.82
CA ILE A 4 20.89 -22.61 -10.71
C ILE A 4 22.12 -22.45 -9.82
N THR A 5 22.91 -21.41 -10.02
CA THR A 5 23.88 -20.99 -9.01
C THR A 5 24.24 -19.52 -9.19
N ASN A 6 24.18 -18.79 -8.07
CA ASN A 6 24.65 -17.40 -7.84
C ASN A 6 23.60 -16.28 -7.91
N ILE A 7 22.63 -16.29 -6.99
CA ILE A 7 22.04 -15.05 -6.46
C ILE A 7 22.07 -15.11 -4.93
N LEU A 8 23.28 -14.97 -4.38
CA LEU A 8 23.47 -14.55 -2.98
C LEU A 8 24.54 -13.48 -2.98
N ARG A 9 24.14 -12.22 -3.18
CA ARG A 9 24.91 -11.09 -2.66
C ARG A 9 23.99 -9.92 -2.35
N CYS A 10 24.02 -9.53 -1.08
CA CYS A 10 23.37 -8.39 -0.46
C CYS A 10 21.88 -8.56 -0.08
N GLN A 11 21.59 -9.54 0.78
CA GLN A 11 20.61 -9.29 1.85
C GLN A 11 21.21 -8.21 2.78
N ARG A 12 20.90 -6.93 2.52
CA ARG A 12 20.98 -5.93 3.57
C ARG A 12 19.79 -6.21 4.50
N PRO A 13 19.99 -6.52 5.79
CA PRO A 13 18.88 -6.53 6.73
C PRO A 13 18.45 -5.08 6.91
N ILE A 14 17.45 -4.63 6.15
CA ILE A 14 16.84 -3.31 6.36
C ILE A 14 15.89 -3.46 7.54
N THR A 15 16.46 -3.36 8.74
CA THR A 15 15.74 -3.20 10.01
C THR A 15 15.40 -1.73 10.26
N LYS A 16 15.04 -0.95 9.21
CA LYS A 16 14.43 0.36 9.40
C LYS A 16 12.92 0.22 9.39
N GLN A 17 12.31 0.48 10.54
CA GLN A 17 10.87 0.53 10.71
C GLN A 17 10.28 1.60 9.79
N ILE A 18 9.50 1.18 8.78
CA ILE A 18 8.75 2.10 7.91
C ILE A 18 7.55 2.60 8.72
N SER A 19 7.47 3.92 8.92
CA SER A 19 6.29 4.51 9.55
C SER A 19 5.18 4.61 8.52
N VAL A 20 4.17 3.77 8.66
CA VAL A 20 2.97 3.79 7.82
C VAL A 20 1.84 4.50 8.56
N ARG A 21 1.30 5.58 7.98
CA ARG A 21 0.03 6.17 8.39
C ARG A 21 -1.04 5.75 7.39
N ILE A 22 -2.13 5.19 7.89
CA ILE A 22 -3.24 4.71 7.06
C ILE A 22 -4.47 5.54 7.36
N LEU A 23 -5.13 6.06 6.31
CA LEU A 23 -6.41 6.75 6.44
C LEU A 23 -7.55 5.82 6.01
N ILE A 24 -8.49 5.56 6.93
CA ILE A 24 -9.72 4.80 6.66
C ILE A 24 -10.83 5.81 6.37
N ARG A 25 -11.49 5.71 5.22
CA ARG A 25 -12.75 6.42 4.96
C ARG A 25 -13.92 5.43 5.06
N ASN A 26 -14.97 5.85 5.76
CA ASN A 26 -16.20 5.06 5.87
C ASN A 26 -17.05 5.25 4.62
N TRP A 27 -17.83 4.22 4.28
CA TRP A 27 -18.85 4.34 3.23
C TRP A 27 -20.04 5.14 3.77
N HIS A 28 -20.39 6.22 3.09
CA HIS A 28 -21.54 7.06 3.43
C HIS A 28 -22.61 6.94 2.35
N LYS A 29 -23.88 6.83 2.76
CA LYS A 29 -25.03 6.82 1.84
C LYS A 29 -25.26 8.19 1.18
N GLU A 30 -24.79 9.25 1.82
CA GLU A 30 -24.85 10.62 1.33
C GLU A 30 -23.45 11.13 1.02
N ALA A 31 -23.35 12.06 0.07
CA ALA A 31 -22.09 12.69 -0.29
C ALA A 31 -21.58 13.52 0.89
N ILE A 32 -20.53 13.04 1.54
CA ILE A 32 -19.80 13.82 2.55
C ILE A 32 -18.77 14.71 1.86
N PRO A 33 -18.66 16.00 2.23
CA PRO A 33 -17.54 16.83 1.80
C PRO A 33 -16.25 16.23 2.37
N VAL A 34 -15.38 15.74 1.49
CA VAL A 34 -14.04 15.25 1.86
C VAL A 34 -13.00 16.16 1.22
N VAL A 35 -12.17 16.78 2.05
CA VAL A 35 -11.03 17.57 1.58
C VAL A 35 -9.81 16.65 1.53
N TRP A 36 -9.12 16.64 0.40
CA TRP A 36 -7.83 15.96 0.31
C TRP A 36 -6.79 16.76 1.09
N GLU A 37 -6.05 16.08 1.97
CA GLU A 37 -4.98 16.69 2.77
C GLU A 37 -3.61 16.31 2.22
N LYS A 38 -2.69 17.26 2.13
CA LYS A 38 -1.29 16.98 1.80
C LYS A 38 -0.56 16.36 3.00
N PRO A 39 0.45 15.51 2.79
CA PRO A 39 1.20 14.93 3.90
C PRO A 39 2.09 15.96 4.60
N GLU A 40 2.51 15.64 5.82
CA GLU A 40 3.45 16.45 6.61
C GLU A 40 4.84 16.49 5.97
N LYS A 41 5.67 17.48 6.36
CA LYS A 41 7.05 17.59 5.87
C LYS A 41 7.83 16.31 6.21
N GLY A 42 8.55 15.76 5.22
CA GLY A 42 9.29 14.50 5.35
C GLY A 42 8.50 13.27 4.93
N TRP A 43 7.18 13.37 4.80
CA TRP A 43 6.31 12.27 4.38
C TRP A 43 6.02 12.29 2.89
N THR A 44 5.82 11.10 2.32
CA THR A 44 5.31 10.89 0.97
C THR A 44 3.90 10.30 1.05
N LYS A 45 2.94 10.80 0.27
CA LYS A 45 1.61 10.19 0.17
C LYS A 45 1.54 9.31 -1.07
N LEU A 46 1.10 8.07 -0.89
CA LEU A 46 0.71 7.13 -1.93
C LEU A 46 -0.82 7.05 -1.97
N ASN A 47 -1.42 7.57 -3.04
CA ASN A 47 -2.79 7.29 -3.43
C ASN A 47 -2.79 6.08 -4.36
N PHE A 48 -3.52 5.01 -4.07
CA PHE A 48 -3.57 3.80 -4.90
C PHE A 48 -5.03 3.39 -5.19
N ASP A 49 -5.23 2.71 -6.32
CA ASP A 49 -6.55 2.25 -6.77
C ASP A 49 -6.42 1.02 -7.68
N GLY A 50 -7.36 0.09 -7.58
CA GLY A 50 -7.41 -1.14 -8.33
C GLY A 50 -8.77 -1.35 -9.01
N SER A 51 -8.78 -1.35 -10.34
CA SER A 51 -10.02 -1.51 -11.11
C SER A 51 -10.19 -2.92 -11.67
N SER A 52 -11.42 -3.43 -11.68
CA SER A 52 -11.79 -4.69 -12.35
C SER A 52 -13.07 -4.54 -13.18
N LYS A 53 -13.01 -5.00 -14.43
CA LYS A 53 -14.12 -4.96 -15.39
C LYS A 53 -14.94 -6.25 -15.32
N GLY A 54 -15.94 -6.25 -14.44
CA GLY A 54 -17.09 -7.18 -14.36
C GLY A 54 -16.96 -8.51 -15.11
N LYS A 55 -17.83 -8.76 -16.10
CA LYS A 55 -17.96 -10.06 -16.80
C LYS A 55 -16.65 -10.66 -17.35
N ALA A 56 -15.65 -9.84 -17.67
CA ALA A 56 -14.37 -10.30 -18.22
C ALA A 56 -13.27 -10.45 -17.17
N ASN A 57 -13.50 -9.93 -15.96
CA ASN A 57 -12.54 -9.75 -14.86
C ASN A 57 -11.23 -9.08 -15.27
N LYS A 58 -11.19 -8.35 -16.38
CA LYS A 58 -9.99 -7.63 -16.80
C LYS A 58 -9.68 -6.56 -15.77
N ALA A 59 -8.49 -6.57 -15.21
CA ALA A 59 -8.13 -5.72 -14.10
C ALA A 59 -6.85 -4.93 -14.36
N SER A 60 -6.80 -3.75 -13.76
CA SER A 60 -5.67 -2.85 -13.80
C SER A 60 -5.47 -2.22 -12.43
N ILE A 61 -4.26 -1.74 -12.20
CA ILE A 61 -3.87 -1.06 -10.97
C ILE A 61 -3.26 0.29 -11.31
N GLY A 62 -3.28 1.20 -10.36
CA GLY A 62 -2.55 2.45 -10.48
C GLY A 62 -2.31 3.13 -9.14
N GLY A 63 -1.45 4.13 -9.16
CA GLY A 63 -1.24 4.98 -8.01
C GLY A 63 -0.37 6.18 -8.30
N VAL A 64 -0.43 7.14 -7.40
CA VAL A 64 0.23 8.44 -7.48
C VAL A 64 0.93 8.75 -6.17
N PHE A 65 2.19 9.14 -6.28
CA PHE A 65 3.01 9.63 -5.18
C PHE A 65 3.06 11.16 -5.19
N ARG A 66 2.83 11.75 -4.02
CA ARG A 66 2.96 13.20 -3.79
C ARG A 66 3.81 13.52 -2.57
N ASN A 67 4.56 14.61 -2.63
CA ASN A 67 5.33 15.10 -1.49
C ASN A 67 4.48 16.00 -0.56
N HIS A 68 5.11 16.51 0.51
CA HIS A 68 4.51 17.43 1.48
C HIS A 68 4.05 18.79 0.93
N LYS A 69 4.47 19.15 -0.29
CA LYS A 69 3.98 20.33 -1.03
C LYS A 69 2.84 19.98 -1.98
N ALA A 70 2.32 18.76 -1.92
CA ALA A 70 1.35 18.19 -2.84
C ALA A 70 1.84 18.06 -4.30
N GLU A 71 3.15 18.18 -4.53
CA GLU A 71 3.74 18.04 -5.85
C GLU A 71 3.76 16.56 -6.24
N PHE A 72 3.45 16.28 -7.51
CA PHE A 72 3.59 14.95 -8.10
C PHE A 72 5.07 14.54 -8.11
N ILE A 73 5.35 13.31 -7.69
CA ILE A 73 6.70 12.74 -7.71
C ILE A 73 6.78 11.61 -8.73
N LEU A 74 5.84 10.66 -8.65
CA LEU A 74 5.84 9.42 -9.43
C LEU A 74 4.41 8.90 -9.58
N GLY A 75 4.12 8.23 -10.69
CA GLY A 75 2.87 7.52 -10.90
C GLY A 75 3.12 6.18 -11.59
N TYR A 76 2.21 5.22 -11.38
CA TYR A 76 2.23 3.93 -12.07
C TYR A 76 0.81 3.55 -12.53
N ALA A 77 0.75 2.77 -13.61
CA ALA A 77 -0.46 2.18 -14.13
C ALA A 77 -0.11 0.88 -14.87
N GLU A 78 -0.72 -0.23 -14.46
CA GLU A 78 -0.38 -1.57 -14.97
C GLU A 78 -1.63 -2.42 -15.19
N SER A 79 -1.67 -3.21 -16.26
CA SER A 79 -2.67 -4.27 -16.44
C SER A 79 -2.22 -5.52 -15.70
N ILE A 80 -3.06 -6.06 -14.82
CA ILE A 80 -2.76 -7.26 -14.01
C ILE A 80 -3.47 -8.51 -14.53
N GLY A 81 -4.03 -8.44 -15.74
CA GLY A 81 -4.75 -9.55 -16.36
C GLY A 81 -6.14 -9.72 -15.77
N ARG A 82 -6.40 -10.85 -15.11
CA ARG A 82 -7.72 -11.18 -14.56
C ARG A 82 -7.71 -11.16 -13.03
N ALA A 83 -8.50 -10.27 -12.44
CA ALA A 83 -8.66 -10.18 -10.99
C ALA A 83 -10.04 -9.59 -10.64
N ASN A 84 -10.55 -9.86 -9.44
CA ASN A 84 -11.68 -9.12 -8.89
C ASN A 84 -11.21 -7.78 -8.30
N SER A 85 -12.16 -6.90 -7.92
CA SER A 85 -11.83 -5.56 -7.38
C SER A 85 -10.91 -5.64 -6.16
N THR A 86 -11.19 -6.53 -5.21
CA THR A 86 -10.38 -6.66 -3.99
C THR A 86 -8.93 -7.06 -4.28
N ILE A 87 -8.71 -7.97 -5.23
CA ILE A 87 -7.36 -8.38 -5.63
C ILE A 87 -6.66 -7.25 -6.38
N ALA A 88 -7.38 -6.50 -7.22
CA ALA A 88 -6.83 -5.34 -7.91
C ALA A 88 -6.35 -4.27 -6.91
N GLU A 89 -7.17 -3.93 -5.91
CA GLU A 89 -6.84 -3.00 -4.83
C GLU A 89 -5.58 -3.40 -4.07
N LEU A 90 -5.50 -4.68 -3.66
CA LEU A 90 -4.34 -5.20 -2.96
C LEU A 90 -3.09 -5.20 -3.86
N ALA A 91 -3.24 -5.51 -5.15
CA ALA A 91 -2.15 -5.49 -6.11
C ALA A 91 -1.64 -4.05 -6.34
N ALA A 92 -2.52 -3.05 -6.39
CA ALA A 92 -2.16 -1.65 -6.46
C ALA A 92 -1.32 -1.25 -5.23
N LEU A 93 -1.83 -1.51 -4.03
CA LEU A 93 -1.09 -1.24 -2.80
C LEU A 93 0.29 -1.94 -2.78
N ARG A 94 0.35 -3.23 -3.16
CA ARG A 94 1.61 -3.97 -3.21
C ARG A 94 2.61 -3.31 -4.14
N ARG A 95 2.19 -2.96 -5.36
CA ARG A 95 3.07 -2.31 -6.35
C ARG A 95 3.55 -0.95 -5.85
N GLY A 96 2.67 -0.17 -5.23
CA GLY A 96 3.05 1.08 -4.59
C GLY A 96 4.09 0.89 -3.46
N LEU A 97 3.94 -0.13 -2.61
CA LEU A 97 4.91 -0.41 -1.55
C LEU A 97 6.27 -0.89 -2.10
N GLU A 98 6.30 -1.63 -3.20
CA GLU A 98 7.54 -1.97 -3.91
C GLU A 98 8.27 -0.69 -4.36
N LEU A 99 7.54 0.23 -4.99
CA LEU A 99 8.09 1.53 -5.41
C LEU A 99 8.57 2.38 -4.22
N VAL A 100 7.90 2.33 -3.08
CA VAL A 100 8.37 2.97 -1.83
C VAL A 100 9.75 2.45 -1.43
N LEU A 101 9.93 1.13 -1.45
CA LEU A 101 11.19 0.49 -1.09
C LEU A 101 12.30 0.81 -2.10
N GLU A 102 11.98 0.72 -3.40
CA GLU A 102 12.90 1.03 -4.51
C GLU A 102 13.42 2.47 -4.43
N ASN A 103 12.58 3.43 -4.01
CA ASN A 103 12.92 4.84 -3.90
C ASN A 103 13.45 5.26 -2.50
N GLY A 104 13.52 4.33 -1.54
CA GLY A 104 14.05 4.60 -0.20
C GLY A 104 13.21 5.56 0.65
N TRP A 105 11.90 5.65 0.40
CA TRP A 105 10.98 6.46 1.22
C TRP A 105 10.65 5.74 2.52
N ASN A 106 10.93 6.38 3.66
CA ASN A 106 10.81 5.75 4.98
C ASN A 106 9.48 6.07 5.70
N ASP A 107 8.85 7.19 5.34
CA ASP A 107 7.64 7.69 5.99
C ASP A 107 6.55 7.93 4.92
N VAL A 108 5.52 7.07 4.93
CA VAL A 108 4.51 7.03 3.86
C VAL A 108 3.08 7.09 4.41
N TRP A 109 2.26 7.97 3.83
CA TRP A 109 0.81 7.99 4.00
C TRP A 109 0.15 7.16 2.90
N LEU A 110 -0.59 6.14 3.29
CA LEU A 110 -1.36 5.30 2.37
C LEU A 110 -2.81 5.76 2.32
N GLU A 111 -3.34 5.97 1.12
CA GLU A 111 -4.72 6.35 0.88
C GLU A 111 -5.29 5.54 -0.30
N GLY A 112 -6.35 4.78 -0.04
CA GLY A 112 -7.11 4.00 -1.02
C GLY A 112 -8.57 3.88 -0.59
N ASP A 113 -9.45 3.39 -1.46
CA ASP A 113 -10.91 3.34 -1.23
C ASP A 113 -11.43 1.96 -0.74
N ALA A 114 -10.55 0.95 -0.74
CA ALA A 114 -10.84 -0.42 -0.31
C ALA A 114 -10.93 -0.57 1.22
N LYS A 115 -12.01 -0.07 1.83
CA LYS A 115 -12.20 -0.07 3.30
C LYS A 115 -11.85 -1.41 3.98
N THR A 116 -12.33 -2.53 3.44
CA THR A 116 -12.07 -3.87 4.00
C THR A 116 -10.58 -4.22 4.02
N LEU A 117 -9.85 -3.88 2.96
CA LEU A 117 -8.41 -4.13 2.87
C LEU A 117 -7.67 -3.28 3.92
N ILE A 118 -8.03 -2.01 4.01
CA ILE A 118 -7.45 -1.10 4.98
C ILE A 118 -7.68 -1.58 6.41
N ASP A 119 -8.91 -2.01 6.73
CA ASP A 119 -9.27 -2.54 8.05
C ASP A 119 -8.44 -3.78 8.41
N ILE A 120 -8.20 -4.69 7.45
CA ILE A 120 -7.38 -5.89 7.68
C ILE A 120 -5.93 -5.51 8.03
N ILE A 121 -5.35 -4.57 7.29
CA ILE A 121 -3.96 -4.12 7.50
C ILE A 121 -3.84 -3.43 8.85
N ALA A 122 -4.78 -2.55 9.19
CA ALA A 122 -4.80 -1.82 10.47
C ALA A 122 -4.96 -2.75 11.68
N LYS A 123 -5.86 -3.75 11.60
CA LYS A 123 -6.08 -4.73 12.69
C LYS A 123 -4.85 -5.62 12.94
N ARG A 124 -4.11 -5.98 11.89
CA ARG A 124 -2.89 -6.81 12.03
C ARG A 124 -1.80 -6.08 12.84
N ARG A 125 -1.76 -4.74 12.79
CA ARG A 125 -0.85 -3.92 13.58
C ARG A 125 -1.15 -4.01 15.08
N GLN A 126 -2.43 -3.93 15.47
CA GLN A 126 -2.84 -4.04 16.87
C GLN A 126 -2.51 -5.43 17.46
N ALA A 127 -2.72 -6.50 16.70
CA ALA A 127 -2.40 -7.86 17.15
C ALA A 127 -0.89 -8.12 17.35
N LEU A 128 -0.02 -7.36 16.67
CA LEU A 128 1.43 -7.43 16.84
C LEU A 128 1.95 -6.55 17.99
N GLU A 129 1.16 -5.57 18.42
CA GLU A 129 1.45 -4.69 19.56
C GLU A 129 0.96 -5.28 20.91
N THR A 130 0.11 -6.31 20.89
CA THR A 130 -0.27 -7.05 22.10
C THR A 130 0.93 -7.83 22.66
N PRO A 131 1.31 -7.68 23.94
CA PRO A 131 2.39 -8.46 24.53
C PRO A 131 2.05 -9.96 24.41
N ARG A 132 2.94 -10.75 23.79
CA ARG A 132 2.85 -12.22 23.86
C ARG A 132 2.83 -12.59 25.33
N LEU A 133 1.68 -13.08 25.81
CA LEU A 133 1.54 -13.64 27.15
C LEU A 133 2.71 -14.59 27.40
N LYS A 134 3.54 -14.26 28.39
CA LYS A 134 4.63 -15.12 28.84
C LYS A 134 3.99 -16.44 29.25
N LYS A 135 4.18 -17.50 28.44
CA LYS A 135 3.89 -18.88 28.84
C LYS A 135 4.51 -19.09 30.20
N HIS A 136 3.67 -19.20 31.23
CA HIS A 136 4.12 -19.65 32.54
C HIS A 136 4.55 -21.11 32.40
N ARG A 137 5.72 -21.39 32.96
CA ARG A 137 6.25 -22.74 33.14
C ARG A 137 5.30 -23.57 34.00
#